data_AF-A0A257W9S8-F1
#
_entry.id   AF-A0A257W9S8-F1
#
_cell.length_a   1.000
_cell.length_b   1.000
_cell.length_c   1.000
_cell.angle_alpha   90.00
_cell.angle_beta   90.00
_cell.angle_gamma   90.00
#
_symmetry.space_group_name_H-M   'P 1'
#
loop_
_entity.id
_entity.type
_entity.pdbx_description
1 polymer ?
#
loop_
_entity_poly.entity_id
_entity_poly.type
_entity_poly.pdbx_seq_one_letter_code
_entity_poly.pdbx_strand_id
1 'polypeptide(L)'
;MRKLLPLPLFLLIFFSCRKDSFITSPDARVTLSADTLHFDTVFTTAGSVTQYFIVRNDNDQKLLISSIRIMGGVGSVYHINADGTPGPEIQDLELAPNDSTYVYVNLRIDPNTDMLPFVVRDSVRIAFNGNEQFVQLEAWGQNAHFFRDKVVSGTETWTNDLPYVILGSLNVSTSGLLQIEKGCRIYVHADAPLIIDGTLQVNGEKDSIDRVYFQGDRLDLPYADFPAAWPGIYFTATSHDNLFQYAVIKNAYQAIAVQDPSINANPKLTLRECIIENAYDAGILSLNSTISARNCLISNCGKNLVLVKGGNYLFE
;
A
#
# COMPACT_ATOMS: atom_id res chain seq x y z
N MET A 1 -20.00 54.71 -66.58
CA MET A 1 -19.09 53.91 -65.71
C MET A 1 -19.94 53.12 -64.71
N ARG A 2 -19.49 51.90 -64.39
CA ARG A 2 -20.25 50.75 -63.86
C ARG A 2 -21.08 51.02 -62.59
N LYS A 3 -22.31 50.50 -62.58
CA LYS A 3 -23.16 50.32 -61.39
C LYS A 3 -22.62 49.13 -60.57
N LEU A 4 -22.26 49.35 -59.31
CA LEU A 4 -21.95 48.30 -58.33
C LEU A 4 -23.20 48.05 -57.48
N LEU A 5 -23.76 46.85 -57.62
CA LEU A 5 -24.90 46.36 -56.87
C LEU A 5 -24.38 45.69 -55.58
N PRO A 6 -24.89 46.01 -54.37
CA PRO A 6 -24.47 45.31 -53.16
C PRO A 6 -25.22 43.96 -53.08
N LEU A 7 -24.47 42.86 -53.11
CA LEU A 7 -24.99 41.51 -52.86
C LEU A 7 -25.08 41.31 -51.33
N PRO A 8 -26.26 41.05 -50.74
CA PRO A 8 -26.34 40.78 -49.32
C PRO A 8 -25.82 39.36 -49.07
N LEU A 9 -24.73 39.24 -48.31
CA LEU A 9 -24.22 37.97 -47.82
C LEU A 9 -25.18 37.46 -46.74
N PHE A 10 -26.12 36.60 -47.14
CA PHE A 10 -27.07 35.95 -46.24
C PHE A 10 -26.31 34.84 -45.48
N LEU A 11 -25.87 35.15 -44.25
CA LEU A 11 -25.25 34.19 -43.35
C LEU A 11 -26.33 33.21 -42.84
N LEU A 12 -26.49 32.07 -43.52
CA LEU A 12 -27.34 30.96 -43.08
C LEU A 12 -26.72 30.32 -41.84
N ILE A 13 -27.17 30.77 -40.67
CA ILE A 13 -26.88 30.11 -39.39
C ILE A 13 -27.76 28.86 -39.32
N PHE A 14 -27.22 27.71 -39.74
CA PHE A 14 -27.88 26.42 -39.52
C PHE A 14 -27.85 26.09 -38.02
N PHE A 15 -28.93 26.40 -37.30
CA PHE A 15 -29.20 25.82 -35.99
C PHE A 15 -29.58 24.35 -36.17
N SER A 16 -28.57 23.48 -36.21
CA SER A 16 -28.77 22.04 -36.05
C SER A 16 -28.99 21.74 -34.56
N CYS A 17 -30.23 21.85 -34.10
CA CYS A 17 -30.67 21.12 -32.90
C CYS A 17 -30.65 19.61 -33.23
N ARG A 18 -29.51 18.94 -33.06
CA ARG A 18 -29.54 17.48 -32.89
C ARG A 18 -30.32 17.24 -31.59
N LYS A 19 -31.45 16.53 -31.68
CA LYS A 19 -32.06 15.97 -30.48
C LYS A 19 -31.04 15.00 -29.90
N ASP A 20 -30.62 15.24 -28.66
CA ASP A 20 -29.86 14.29 -27.87
C ASP A 20 -30.70 13.02 -27.70
N SER A 21 -30.48 12.02 -28.56
CA SER A 21 -31.14 10.72 -28.47
C SER A 21 -30.19 9.68 -27.90
N PHE A 22 -30.77 8.71 -27.19
CA PHE A 22 -30.06 7.54 -26.73
C PHE A 22 -29.91 6.53 -27.85
N ILE A 23 -28.75 5.88 -27.93
CA ILE A 23 -28.61 4.64 -28.69
C ILE A 23 -29.32 3.52 -27.93
N THR A 24 -30.26 2.85 -28.59
CA THR A 24 -31.01 1.70 -28.02
C THR A 24 -30.70 0.39 -28.74
N SER A 25 -29.81 0.41 -29.74
CA SER A 25 -29.45 -0.78 -30.49
C SER A 25 -28.67 -1.76 -29.61
N PRO A 26 -28.93 -3.08 -29.70
CA PRO A 26 -28.04 -4.11 -29.16
C PRO A 26 -26.62 -4.04 -29.75
N ASP A 27 -26.41 -3.39 -30.90
CA ASP A 27 -25.07 -3.22 -31.49
C ASP A 27 -24.27 -2.05 -30.87
N ALA A 28 -24.80 -1.40 -29.83
CA ALA A 28 -24.09 -0.34 -29.11
C ALA A 28 -22.74 -0.85 -28.58
N ARG A 29 -21.70 -0.02 -28.68
CA ARG A 29 -20.33 -0.40 -28.28
C ARG A 29 -19.93 0.27 -26.97
N VAL A 30 -19.48 -0.55 -26.03
CA VAL A 30 -18.84 -0.13 -24.79
C VAL A 30 -17.48 -0.79 -24.70
N THR A 31 -16.46 0.01 -24.37
CA THR A 31 -15.11 -0.48 -24.12
C THR A 31 -14.79 -0.33 -22.63
N LEU A 32 -14.24 -1.40 -22.04
CA LEU A 32 -13.71 -1.41 -20.69
C LEU A 32 -12.19 -1.25 -20.73
N SER A 33 -11.62 -0.42 -19.86
CA SER A 33 -10.15 -0.26 -19.81
C SER A 33 -9.42 -1.45 -19.19
N ALA A 34 -10.15 -2.35 -18.52
CA ALA A 34 -9.63 -3.57 -17.92
C ALA A 34 -10.70 -4.66 -17.98
N ASP A 35 -10.25 -5.91 -18.13
CA ASP A 35 -11.07 -7.11 -17.99
C ASP A 35 -10.99 -7.69 -16.56
N THR A 36 -9.90 -7.42 -15.83
CA THR A 36 -9.65 -7.88 -14.47
C THR A 36 -8.93 -6.81 -13.64
N LEU A 37 -9.34 -6.64 -12.38
CA LEU A 37 -8.60 -5.88 -11.37
C LEU A 37 -7.99 -6.83 -10.34
N HIS A 38 -6.68 -6.73 -10.17
CA HIS A 38 -5.92 -7.50 -9.18
C HIS A 38 -5.55 -6.62 -8.00
N PHE A 39 -5.94 -7.05 -6.81
CA PHE A 39 -5.47 -6.51 -5.55
C PHE A 39 -4.42 -7.48 -5.00
N ASP A 40 -3.25 -6.95 -4.66
CA ASP A 40 -2.20 -7.74 -4.03
C ASP A 40 -2.61 -8.11 -2.59
N THR A 41 -1.64 -8.38 -1.72
CA THR A 41 -1.85 -8.74 -0.33
C THR A 41 -2.68 -7.67 0.39
N VAL A 42 -3.92 -8.02 0.72
CA VAL A 42 -4.84 -7.22 1.54
C VAL A 42 -4.91 -7.87 2.91
N PHE A 43 -4.35 -7.20 3.91
CA PHE A 43 -4.47 -7.69 5.28
C PHE A 43 -5.94 -7.61 5.74
N THR A 44 -6.42 -8.62 6.45
CA THR A 44 -7.80 -8.60 6.98
C THR A 44 -8.01 -7.42 7.92
N THR A 45 -9.23 -6.91 8.07
CA THR A 45 -9.53 -5.65 8.80
C THR A 45 -9.02 -4.39 8.12
N ALA A 46 -7.85 -4.43 7.44
CA ALA A 46 -7.35 -3.33 6.63
C ALA A 46 -8.17 -3.23 5.33
N GLY A 47 -8.55 -2.00 4.96
CA GLY A 47 -9.09 -1.75 3.63
C GLY A 47 -7.98 -1.87 2.58
N SER A 48 -8.34 -2.24 1.36
CA SER A 48 -7.42 -2.17 0.23
C SER A 48 -7.19 -0.73 -0.22
N VAL A 49 -6.21 -0.56 -1.11
CA VAL A 49 -6.19 0.59 -2.00
C VAL A 49 -7.41 0.60 -2.93
N THR A 50 -7.74 1.77 -3.46
CA THR A 50 -8.76 1.91 -4.50
C THR A 50 -8.12 1.72 -5.86
N GLN A 51 -8.61 0.75 -6.62
CA GLN A 51 -8.35 0.63 -8.05
C GLN A 51 -9.53 1.13 -8.87
N TYR A 52 -9.36 1.23 -10.18
CA TYR A 52 -10.45 1.64 -11.06
C TYR A 52 -10.34 0.98 -12.43
N PHE A 53 -11.47 0.92 -13.10
CA PHE A 53 -11.54 0.74 -14.54
C PHE A 53 -12.46 1.82 -15.14
N ILE A 54 -12.35 2.01 -16.44
CA ILE A 54 -13.12 2.99 -17.19
C ILE A 54 -14.16 2.26 -18.03
N VAL A 55 -15.40 2.75 -18.00
CA VAL A 55 -16.46 2.36 -18.93
C VAL A 55 -16.60 3.47 -19.96
N ARG A 56 -16.30 3.18 -21.23
CA ARG A 56 -16.35 4.16 -22.32
C ARG A 56 -17.49 3.88 -23.29
N ASN A 57 -18.25 4.91 -23.62
CA ASN A 57 -19.26 4.89 -24.67
C ASN A 57 -18.59 5.15 -26.03
N ASP A 58 -18.48 4.13 -26.88
CA ASP A 58 -17.80 4.23 -28.20
C ASP A 58 -18.75 4.62 -29.34
N ASN A 59 -19.92 5.15 -28.99
CA ASN A 59 -20.97 5.54 -29.90
C ASN A 59 -21.01 7.07 -30.04
N ASP A 60 -21.59 7.55 -31.14
CA ASP A 60 -21.78 8.99 -31.42
C ASP A 60 -23.10 9.55 -30.87
N GLN A 61 -23.80 8.75 -30.06
CA GLN A 61 -25.04 9.07 -29.35
C GLN A 61 -24.88 8.81 -27.85
N LYS A 62 -25.76 9.39 -27.03
CA LYS A 62 -25.80 9.10 -25.59
C LYS A 62 -26.10 7.62 -25.37
N LEU A 63 -25.50 7.01 -24.37
CA LEU A 63 -25.76 5.63 -23.97
C LEU A 63 -26.24 5.61 -22.52
N LEU A 64 -27.26 4.80 -22.26
CA LEU A 64 -27.69 4.51 -20.90
C LEU A 64 -27.10 3.16 -20.47
N ILE A 65 -26.22 3.19 -19.47
CA ILE A 65 -25.81 1.99 -18.75
C ILE A 65 -26.92 1.65 -17.77
N SER A 66 -27.65 0.57 -18.03
CA SER A 66 -28.82 0.20 -17.22
C SER A 66 -28.43 -0.25 -15.82
N SER A 67 -27.29 -0.95 -15.67
CA SER A 67 -26.72 -1.21 -14.35
C SER A 67 -25.21 -1.39 -14.38
N ILE A 68 -24.55 -0.89 -13.34
CA ILE A 68 -23.20 -1.29 -12.92
C ILE A 68 -23.36 -1.95 -11.55
N ARG A 69 -23.11 -3.26 -11.48
CA ARG A 69 -23.46 -4.07 -10.31
C ARG A 69 -22.35 -5.00 -9.89
N ILE A 70 -22.09 -5.07 -8.59
CA ILE A 70 -21.25 -6.11 -8.01
C ILE A 70 -22.05 -7.41 -7.84
N MET A 71 -21.51 -8.52 -8.34
CA MET A 71 -22.28 -9.77 -8.44
C MET A 71 -22.50 -10.45 -7.09
N GLY A 72 -21.55 -10.34 -6.16
CA GLY A 72 -21.74 -10.72 -4.75
C GLY A 72 -22.76 -9.86 -3.98
N GLY A 73 -23.22 -8.75 -4.57
CA GLY A 73 -24.20 -7.85 -3.97
C GLY A 73 -23.73 -7.28 -2.62
N VAL A 74 -24.65 -7.19 -1.66
CA VAL A 74 -24.38 -6.67 -0.30
C VAL A 74 -23.40 -7.54 0.51
N GLY A 75 -23.29 -8.82 0.15
CA GLY A 75 -22.37 -9.75 0.84
C GLY A 75 -20.94 -9.74 0.27
N SER A 76 -20.68 -8.94 -0.77
CA SER A 76 -19.34 -8.83 -1.33
C SER A 76 -18.42 -8.08 -0.37
N VAL A 77 -17.17 -8.55 -0.27
CA VAL A 77 -16.10 -7.78 0.40
C VAL A 77 -15.63 -6.58 -0.44
N TYR A 78 -15.97 -6.58 -1.73
CA TYR A 78 -15.65 -5.51 -2.66
C TYR A 78 -16.77 -4.46 -2.65
N HIS A 79 -16.38 -3.20 -2.83
CA HIS A 79 -17.29 -2.07 -2.93
C HIS A 79 -16.94 -1.28 -4.17
N ILE A 80 -17.97 -0.78 -4.85
CA ILE A 80 -17.83 0.03 -6.06
C ILE A 80 -18.40 1.43 -5.87
N ASN A 81 -17.84 2.39 -6.58
CA ASN A 81 -18.41 3.72 -6.77
C ASN A 81 -18.25 4.10 -8.24
N ALA A 82 -19.35 4.47 -8.90
CA ALA A 82 -19.34 4.95 -10.27
C ALA A 82 -19.95 6.36 -10.32
N ASP A 83 -19.19 7.31 -10.85
CA ASP A 83 -19.59 8.72 -10.96
C ASP A 83 -20.16 9.33 -9.65
N GLY A 84 -19.50 9.04 -8.52
CA GLY A 84 -19.92 9.50 -7.19
C GLY A 84 -21.04 8.67 -6.55
N THR A 85 -21.68 7.75 -7.28
CA THR A 85 -22.75 6.90 -6.77
C THR A 85 -22.20 5.57 -6.23
N PRO A 86 -22.39 5.25 -4.94
CA PRO A 86 -21.91 3.99 -4.38
C PRO A 86 -22.80 2.80 -4.79
N GLY A 87 -22.19 1.62 -4.89
CA GLY A 87 -22.87 0.34 -5.13
C GLY A 87 -23.65 -0.19 -3.90
N PRO A 88 -24.09 -1.46 -3.93
CA PRO A 88 -23.62 -2.55 -4.80
C PRO A 88 -24.20 -2.55 -6.22
N GLU A 89 -25.19 -1.71 -6.51
CA GLU A 89 -25.80 -1.56 -7.83
C GLU A 89 -26.09 -0.08 -8.10
N ILE A 90 -25.47 0.46 -9.16
CA ILE A 90 -25.76 1.78 -9.72
C ILE A 90 -26.64 1.57 -10.94
N GLN A 91 -27.77 2.28 -11.02
CA GLN A 91 -28.73 2.16 -12.13
C GLN A 91 -28.75 3.44 -12.97
N ASP A 92 -29.14 3.27 -14.23
CA ASP A 92 -29.47 4.37 -15.15
C ASP A 92 -28.37 5.45 -15.27
N LEU A 93 -27.12 5.01 -15.43
CA LEU A 93 -25.97 5.90 -15.61
C LEU A 93 -25.87 6.35 -17.08
N GLU A 94 -26.04 7.65 -17.32
CA GLU A 94 -25.95 8.24 -18.65
C GLU A 94 -24.50 8.55 -19.03
N LEU A 95 -24.08 8.14 -20.22
CA LEU A 95 -22.79 8.49 -20.82
C LEU A 95 -23.00 9.31 -22.09
N ALA A 96 -22.33 10.46 -22.18
CA ALA A 96 -22.30 11.28 -23.39
C ALA A 96 -21.58 10.54 -24.54
N PRO A 97 -21.79 10.96 -25.81
CA PRO A 97 -21.09 10.39 -26.95
C PRO A 97 -19.56 10.45 -26.80
N ASN A 98 -18.87 9.33 -27.02
CA ASN A 98 -17.40 9.22 -26.90
C ASN A 98 -16.85 9.60 -25.52
N ASP A 99 -17.70 9.62 -24.49
CA ASP A 99 -17.32 9.94 -23.11
C ASP A 99 -17.17 8.66 -22.28
N SER A 100 -16.71 8.83 -21.04
CA SER A 100 -16.41 7.72 -20.15
C SER A 100 -16.69 8.05 -18.69
N THR A 101 -16.89 7.01 -17.89
CA THR A 101 -16.95 7.13 -16.44
C THR A 101 -15.93 6.20 -15.78
N TYR A 102 -15.46 6.62 -14.61
CA TYR A 102 -14.63 5.81 -13.73
C TYR A 102 -15.52 4.96 -12.83
N VAL A 103 -15.17 3.68 -12.71
CA VAL A 103 -15.69 2.78 -11.68
C VAL A 103 -14.56 2.48 -10.73
N TYR A 104 -14.62 3.08 -9.54
CA TYR A 104 -13.68 2.84 -8.46
C TYR A 104 -14.08 1.58 -7.69
N VAL A 105 -13.09 0.76 -7.35
CA VAL A 105 -13.26 -0.50 -6.63
C VAL A 105 -12.26 -0.55 -5.47
N ASN A 106 -12.74 -0.83 -4.27
CA ASN A 106 -11.91 -1.20 -3.12
C ASN A 106 -12.52 -2.43 -2.43
N LEU A 107 -11.80 -3.01 -1.48
CA LEU A 107 -12.31 -4.11 -0.67
C LEU A 107 -11.91 -4.00 0.79
N ARG A 108 -12.64 -4.72 1.64
CA ARG A 108 -12.30 -4.94 3.04
C ARG A 108 -12.64 -6.38 3.39
N ILE A 109 -11.63 -7.13 3.82
CA ILE A 109 -11.79 -8.55 4.17
C ILE A 109 -11.95 -8.66 5.67
N ASP A 110 -13.03 -9.31 6.12
CA ASP A 110 -13.20 -9.61 7.54
C ASP A 110 -12.22 -10.71 7.97
N PRO A 111 -11.66 -10.63 9.20
CA PRO A 111 -10.77 -11.67 9.72
C PRO A 111 -11.42 -13.05 9.75
N ASN A 112 -10.63 -14.07 9.45
CA ASN A 112 -11.01 -15.46 9.62
C ASN A 112 -9.90 -16.21 10.39
N THR A 113 -9.99 -17.54 10.46
CA THR A 113 -9.02 -18.37 11.20
C THR A 113 -7.90 -18.95 10.32
N ASP A 114 -7.83 -18.57 9.04
CA ASP A 114 -6.85 -19.12 8.12
C ASP A 114 -5.44 -18.58 8.44
N MET A 115 -4.47 -19.47 8.52
CA MET A 115 -3.07 -19.10 8.75
C MET A 115 -2.30 -18.83 7.45
N LEU A 116 -2.85 -19.25 6.31
CA LEU A 116 -2.26 -19.06 4.99
C LEU A 116 -3.02 -17.99 4.20
N PRO A 117 -2.35 -17.27 3.28
CA PRO A 117 -3.04 -16.39 2.34
C PRO A 117 -4.11 -17.13 1.53
N PHE A 118 -5.20 -16.43 1.21
CA PHE A 118 -6.36 -16.97 0.51
C PHE A 118 -6.83 -16.03 -0.59
N VAL A 119 -7.52 -16.57 -1.61
CA VAL A 119 -8.03 -15.79 -2.74
C VAL A 119 -9.47 -15.37 -2.48
N VAL A 120 -9.79 -14.10 -2.72
CA VAL A 120 -11.16 -13.59 -2.73
C VAL A 120 -11.52 -13.09 -4.13
N ARG A 121 -12.69 -13.49 -4.64
CA ARG A 121 -13.13 -13.17 -6.00
C ARG A 121 -14.55 -12.62 -6.03
N ASP A 122 -14.79 -11.72 -6.98
CA ASP A 122 -16.11 -11.27 -7.39
C ASP A 122 -16.04 -10.74 -8.83
N SER A 123 -17.11 -10.16 -9.35
CA SER A 123 -17.12 -9.47 -10.63
C SER A 123 -18.04 -8.25 -10.58
N VAL A 124 -17.72 -7.25 -11.39
CA VAL A 124 -18.60 -6.12 -11.68
C VAL A 124 -19.23 -6.35 -13.05
N ARG A 125 -20.57 -6.42 -13.10
CA ARG A 125 -21.35 -6.50 -14.33
C ARG A 125 -21.73 -5.09 -14.80
N ILE A 126 -21.56 -4.84 -16.09
CA ILE A 126 -22.00 -3.63 -16.80
C ILE A 126 -23.06 -4.06 -17.81
N ALA A 127 -24.29 -3.59 -17.65
CA ALA A 127 -25.41 -3.92 -18.54
C ALA A 127 -25.89 -2.69 -19.31
N PHE A 128 -26.19 -2.85 -20.60
CA PHE A 128 -26.69 -1.78 -21.49
C PHE A 128 -27.36 -2.40 -22.72
N ASN A 129 -28.51 -1.89 -23.16
CA ASN A 129 -29.22 -2.33 -24.38
C ASN A 129 -29.37 -3.86 -24.58
N GLY A 130 -29.46 -4.63 -23.49
CA GLY A 130 -29.54 -6.10 -23.52
C GLY A 130 -28.19 -6.83 -23.59
N ASN A 131 -27.07 -6.09 -23.66
CA ASN A 131 -25.72 -6.61 -23.55
C ASN A 131 -25.24 -6.59 -22.10
N GLU A 132 -24.30 -7.48 -21.80
CA GLU A 132 -23.57 -7.53 -20.53
C GLU A 132 -22.07 -7.69 -20.78
N GLN A 133 -21.27 -6.97 -20.00
CA GLN A 133 -19.82 -7.14 -19.91
C GLN A 133 -19.43 -7.27 -18.43
N PHE A 134 -18.29 -7.90 -18.16
CA PHE A 134 -17.83 -8.17 -16.81
C PHE A 134 -16.37 -7.75 -16.63
N VAL A 135 -16.09 -7.14 -15.48
CA VAL A 135 -14.73 -6.98 -14.96
C VAL A 135 -14.56 -7.96 -13.80
N GLN A 136 -13.56 -8.83 -13.87
CA GLN A 136 -13.25 -9.76 -12.79
C GLN A 136 -12.49 -9.05 -11.67
N LEU A 137 -12.75 -9.43 -10.42
CA LEU A 137 -12.05 -8.92 -9.25
C LEU A 137 -11.35 -10.08 -8.55
N GLU A 138 -10.05 -9.94 -8.30
CA GLU A 138 -9.26 -10.95 -7.57
C GLU A 138 -8.34 -10.27 -6.55
N ALA A 139 -8.34 -10.76 -5.31
CA ALA A 139 -7.53 -10.26 -4.21
C ALA A 139 -6.87 -11.40 -3.42
N TRP A 140 -5.66 -11.17 -2.93
CA TRP A 140 -4.98 -12.06 -1.98
C TRP A 140 -5.20 -11.58 -0.54
N GLY A 141 -6.11 -12.22 0.18
CA GLY A 141 -6.36 -11.95 1.60
C GLY A 141 -5.31 -12.61 2.51
N GLN A 142 -4.88 -11.91 3.55
CA GLN A 142 -3.97 -12.44 4.55
C GLN A 142 -4.32 -11.98 5.97
N ASN A 143 -4.48 -12.91 6.92
CA ASN A 143 -4.60 -12.53 8.33
C ASN A 143 -3.27 -12.02 8.89
N ALA A 144 -3.35 -11.16 9.90
CA ALA A 144 -2.19 -10.60 10.57
C ALA A 144 -2.49 -10.31 12.04
N HIS A 145 -1.43 -10.22 12.83
CA HIS A 145 -1.46 -9.62 14.16
C HIS A 145 -1.45 -8.10 14.01
N PHE A 146 -2.54 -7.44 14.41
CA PHE A 146 -2.65 -5.98 14.37
C PHE A 146 -2.30 -5.37 15.71
N PHE A 147 -1.34 -4.46 15.72
CA PHE A 147 -0.95 -3.70 16.89
C PHE A 147 -1.11 -2.21 16.63
N ARG A 148 -1.92 -1.55 17.47
CA ARG A 148 -2.08 -0.11 17.47
C ARG A 148 -1.50 0.50 18.74
N ASP A 149 -0.56 1.42 18.60
CA ASP A 149 0.06 2.13 19.73
C ASP A 149 0.55 1.17 20.83
N LYS A 150 1.14 0.05 20.40
CA LYS A 150 1.50 -1.07 21.27
C LYS A 150 2.69 -0.70 22.12
N VAL A 151 2.59 -1.01 23.41
CA VAL A 151 3.70 -0.93 24.37
C VAL A 151 4.07 -2.34 24.82
N VAL A 152 5.34 -2.70 24.67
CA VAL A 152 5.93 -3.93 25.21
C VAL A 152 6.62 -3.56 26.52
N SER A 153 6.01 -3.95 27.65
CA SER A 153 6.47 -3.55 29.00
C SER A 153 7.21 -4.66 29.78
N GLY A 154 7.28 -5.86 29.20
CA GLY A 154 8.01 -7.01 29.74
C GLY A 154 8.56 -7.84 28.59
N THR A 155 8.80 -9.13 28.82
CA THR A 155 9.24 -10.03 27.76
C THR A 155 8.07 -10.46 26.87
N GLU A 156 8.18 -10.20 25.57
CA GLU A 156 7.27 -10.71 24.54
C GLU A 156 8.07 -11.37 23.42
N THR A 157 7.55 -12.47 22.87
CA THR A 157 8.15 -13.20 21.74
C THR A 157 7.17 -13.25 20.58
N TRP A 158 7.60 -12.80 19.41
CA TRP A 158 6.87 -12.86 18.15
C TRP A 158 7.40 -14.01 17.31
N THR A 159 6.49 -14.86 16.84
CA THR A 159 6.78 -16.04 16.02
C THR A 159 6.26 -15.88 14.60
N ASN A 160 6.75 -16.69 13.66
CA ASN A 160 6.27 -16.70 12.28
C ASN A 160 4.98 -17.53 12.11
N ASP A 161 3.94 -17.18 12.87
CA ASP A 161 2.60 -17.75 12.75
C ASP A 161 1.71 -16.90 11.81
N LEU A 162 1.75 -15.58 11.96
CA LEU A 162 1.13 -14.61 11.08
C LEU A 162 2.05 -13.38 10.91
N PRO A 163 1.90 -12.60 9.83
CA PRO A 163 2.48 -11.26 9.74
C PRO A 163 2.08 -10.36 10.90
N TYR A 164 2.92 -9.39 11.22
CA TYR A 164 2.64 -8.33 12.19
C TYR A 164 2.44 -7.02 11.46
N VAL A 165 1.32 -6.35 11.69
CA VAL A 165 0.99 -5.03 11.12
C VAL A 165 0.94 -4.01 12.25
N ILE A 166 1.83 -3.03 12.19
CA ILE A 166 2.00 -1.99 13.21
C ILE A 166 1.36 -0.69 12.73
N LEU A 167 0.38 -0.19 13.48
CA LEU A 167 -0.36 1.03 13.23
C LEU A 167 -0.10 2.03 14.36
N GLY A 168 0.32 3.26 14.07
CA GLY A 168 0.83 4.13 15.14
C GLY A 168 2.07 3.53 15.84
N SER A 169 2.46 4.05 17.00
CA SER A 169 3.79 3.71 17.57
C SER A 169 3.90 2.27 18.08
N LEU A 170 5.09 1.68 17.98
CA LEU A 170 5.47 0.48 18.75
C LEU A 170 6.58 0.88 19.71
N ASN A 171 6.30 0.81 21.01
CA ASN A 171 7.24 1.21 22.05
C ASN A 171 7.69 -0.02 22.85
N VAL A 172 8.98 -0.33 22.82
CA VAL A 172 9.57 -1.30 23.75
C VAL A 172 10.09 -0.52 24.94
N SER A 173 9.38 -0.59 26.08
CA SER A 173 9.70 0.23 27.26
C SER A 173 11.05 -0.14 27.86
N THR A 174 11.55 0.64 28.81
CA THR A 174 12.82 0.37 29.50
C THR A 174 12.90 -1.00 30.18
N SER A 175 11.77 -1.60 30.56
CA SER A 175 11.69 -2.96 31.13
C SER A 175 11.29 -4.01 30.09
N GLY A 176 11.01 -3.58 28.86
CA GLY A 176 10.57 -4.41 27.75
C GLY A 176 11.72 -5.15 27.08
N LEU A 177 11.47 -6.41 26.75
CA LEU A 177 12.30 -7.23 25.88
C LEU A 177 11.39 -7.78 24.78
N LEU A 178 11.57 -7.31 23.55
CA LEU A 178 10.88 -7.86 22.38
C LEU A 178 11.83 -8.80 21.64
N GLN A 179 11.44 -10.07 21.55
CA GLN A 179 12.14 -11.08 20.76
C GLN A 179 11.33 -11.38 19.50
N ILE A 180 11.94 -11.23 18.34
CA ILE A 180 11.32 -11.51 17.04
C ILE A 180 12.06 -12.67 16.43
N GLU A 181 11.37 -13.80 16.33
CA GLU A 181 11.95 -15.05 15.84
C GLU A 181 12.02 -15.08 14.31
N LYS A 182 12.82 -16.02 13.81
CA LYS A 182 13.07 -16.19 12.38
C LYS A 182 11.79 -16.29 11.55
N GLY A 183 11.86 -15.77 10.33
CA GLY A 183 10.77 -15.80 9.36
C GLY A 183 9.65 -14.78 9.59
N CYS A 184 9.64 -14.04 10.70
CA CYS A 184 8.64 -13.01 10.91
C CYS A 184 8.62 -11.96 9.78
N ARG A 185 7.42 -11.46 9.48
CA ARG A 185 7.17 -10.38 8.52
C ARG A 185 6.50 -9.23 9.25
N ILE A 186 7.19 -8.09 9.33
CA ILE A 186 6.74 -6.90 10.04
C ILE A 186 6.45 -5.82 9.03
N TYR A 187 5.20 -5.41 8.99
CA TYR A 187 4.66 -4.36 8.14
C TYR A 187 4.33 -3.16 9.03
N VAL A 188 4.85 -2.00 8.66
CA VAL A 188 4.81 -0.81 9.50
C VAL A 188 4.13 0.32 8.73
N HIS A 189 3.11 0.93 9.31
CA HIS A 189 2.40 2.03 8.68
C HIS A 189 3.25 3.32 8.64
N ALA A 190 2.88 4.25 7.75
CA ALA A 190 3.63 5.48 7.51
C ALA A 190 3.76 6.41 8.74
N ASP A 191 2.89 6.25 9.74
CA ASP A 191 2.87 7.01 10.99
C ASP A 191 3.37 6.23 12.22
N ALA A 192 3.98 5.05 12.00
CA ALA A 192 4.30 4.09 13.04
C ALA A 192 5.81 4.00 13.34
N PRO A 193 6.40 4.88 14.17
CA PRO A 193 7.78 4.72 14.59
C PRO A 193 7.93 3.54 15.55
N LEU A 194 9.02 2.79 15.41
CA LEU A 194 9.43 1.76 16.36
C LEU A 194 10.42 2.40 17.33
N ILE A 195 10.03 2.60 18.59
CA ILE A 195 10.82 3.28 19.61
C ILE A 195 11.26 2.25 20.64
N ILE A 196 12.57 2.13 20.82
CA ILE A 196 13.18 1.10 21.66
C ILE A 196 13.88 1.80 22.82
N ASP A 197 13.25 1.77 23.99
CA ASP A 197 13.81 2.20 25.27
C ASP A 197 14.47 1.07 26.05
N GLY A 198 14.02 -0.17 25.84
CA GLY A 198 14.57 -1.41 26.43
C GLY A 198 15.45 -2.18 25.45
N THR A 199 15.06 -3.43 25.17
CA THR A 199 15.82 -4.36 24.34
C THR A 199 14.97 -4.94 23.20
N LEU A 200 15.50 -4.87 21.97
CA LEU A 200 14.96 -5.54 20.80
C LEU A 200 15.95 -6.59 20.28
N GLN A 201 15.51 -7.84 20.19
CA GLN A 201 16.27 -8.97 19.65
C GLN A 201 15.57 -9.53 18.42
N VAL A 202 16.20 -9.41 17.25
CA VAL A 202 15.72 -9.97 15.98
C VAL A 202 16.60 -11.16 15.60
N ASN A 203 16.02 -12.36 15.68
CA ASN A 203 16.69 -13.65 15.60
C ASN A 203 16.38 -14.35 14.27
N GLY A 204 16.77 -13.74 13.13
CA GLY A 204 16.63 -14.36 11.82
C GLY A 204 17.67 -15.44 11.52
N GLU A 205 17.46 -16.18 10.43
CA GLU A 205 18.44 -17.14 9.89
C GLU A 205 18.78 -16.84 8.41
N LYS A 206 19.79 -17.55 7.89
CA LYS A 206 20.43 -17.28 6.60
C LYS A 206 19.49 -17.36 5.41
N ASP A 207 18.56 -18.33 5.42
CA ASP A 207 17.68 -18.57 4.29
C ASP A 207 16.67 -17.44 4.16
N SER A 208 16.42 -16.98 2.93
CA SER A 208 15.58 -15.80 2.66
C SER A 208 14.18 -15.89 3.29
N ILE A 209 13.64 -17.10 3.46
CA ILE A 209 12.35 -17.33 4.13
C ILE A 209 12.44 -17.12 5.65
N ASP A 210 13.56 -17.46 6.27
CA ASP A 210 13.81 -17.38 7.71
C ASP A 210 14.46 -16.06 8.15
N ARG A 211 14.85 -15.20 7.21
CA ARG A 211 15.16 -13.80 7.52
C ARG A 211 13.94 -13.10 8.11
N VAL A 212 14.17 -12.08 8.94
CA VAL A 212 13.11 -11.21 9.47
C VAL A 212 13.05 -9.93 8.64
N TYR A 213 11.86 -9.53 8.16
CA TYR A 213 11.69 -8.36 7.30
C TYR A 213 10.91 -7.26 7.99
N PHE A 214 11.38 -6.03 7.86
CA PHE A 214 10.69 -4.79 8.21
C PHE A 214 10.49 -3.96 6.94
N GLN A 215 9.24 -3.63 6.63
CA GLN A 215 8.86 -2.81 5.47
C GLN A 215 7.55 -2.07 5.70
N GLY A 216 7.18 -1.18 4.77
CA GLY A 216 5.88 -0.51 4.79
C GLY A 216 4.71 -1.49 4.61
N ASP A 217 3.53 -1.14 5.12
CA ASP A 217 2.30 -1.92 4.97
C ASP A 217 1.52 -1.67 3.67
N ARG A 218 1.97 -0.70 2.86
CA ARG A 218 1.51 -0.47 1.49
C ARG A 218 2.29 -1.33 0.50
N LEU A 219 1.67 -2.43 0.06
CA LEU A 219 2.28 -3.44 -0.81
C LEU A 219 1.88 -3.30 -2.28
N ASP A 220 1.03 -2.33 -2.59
CA ASP A 220 0.64 -1.99 -3.95
C ASP A 220 1.72 -1.17 -4.67
N LEU A 221 1.88 -1.41 -5.97
CA LEU A 221 2.77 -0.61 -6.81
C LEU A 221 2.18 0.79 -7.09
N PRO A 222 3.02 1.84 -7.17
CA PRO A 222 4.48 1.83 -6.98
C PRO A 222 4.91 1.99 -5.50
N TYR A 223 3.97 2.12 -4.57
CA TYR A 223 4.25 2.46 -3.17
C TYR A 223 5.07 1.39 -2.43
N ALA A 224 4.93 0.13 -2.82
CA ALA A 224 5.71 -0.99 -2.27
C ALA A 224 7.23 -0.78 -2.36
N ASP A 225 7.70 0.01 -3.33
CA ASP A 225 9.13 0.22 -3.62
C ASP A 225 9.62 1.63 -3.26
N PHE A 226 8.72 2.52 -2.80
CA PHE A 226 9.12 3.88 -2.45
C PHE A 226 9.84 3.93 -1.08
N PRO A 227 10.92 4.72 -0.97
CA PRO A 227 11.53 5.00 0.33
C PRO A 227 10.59 5.88 1.16
N ALA A 228 10.83 5.98 2.47
CA ALA A 228 9.96 6.68 3.42
C ALA A 228 8.52 6.15 3.51
N ALA A 229 8.32 4.85 3.26
CA ALA A 229 7.03 4.18 3.49
C ALA A 229 6.68 4.07 4.98
N TRP A 230 7.67 4.16 5.88
CA TRP A 230 7.50 4.15 7.34
C TRP A 230 8.65 4.87 8.05
N PRO A 231 8.49 5.32 9.32
CA PRO A 231 9.46 6.20 9.96
C PRO A 231 10.84 5.59 10.20
N GLY A 232 10.94 4.37 10.74
CA GLY A 232 12.21 3.78 11.17
C GLY A 232 12.20 3.11 12.53
N ILE A 233 13.37 2.57 12.92
CA ILE A 233 13.64 2.00 14.24
C ILE A 233 14.58 2.94 15.01
N TYR A 234 14.11 3.43 16.15
CA TYR A 234 14.76 4.46 16.97
C TYR A 234 15.18 3.89 18.31
N PHE A 235 16.48 3.76 18.52
CA PHE A 235 17.08 3.34 19.78
C PHE A 235 17.40 4.58 20.61
N THR A 236 16.71 4.72 21.74
CA THR A 236 16.82 5.89 22.62
C THR A 236 18.01 5.80 23.56
N ALA A 237 18.19 6.81 24.41
CA ALA A 237 19.28 6.86 25.37
C ALA A 237 19.33 5.66 26.33
N THR A 238 18.17 5.10 26.71
CA THR A 238 18.07 4.00 27.69
C THR A 238 18.21 2.62 27.07
N SER A 239 18.11 2.51 25.75
CA SER A 239 18.15 1.23 25.06
C SER A 239 19.50 0.53 25.22
N HIS A 240 19.48 -0.80 25.25
CA HIS A 240 20.68 -1.61 25.47
C HIS A 240 20.51 -3.03 24.92
N ASP A 241 21.65 -3.67 24.64
CA ASP A 241 21.73 -5.08 24.23
C ASP A 241 20.87 -5.45 23.02
N ASN A 242 20.71 -4.51 22.07
CA ASN A 242 19.91 -4.74 20.88
C ASN A 242 20.66 -5.59 19.86
N LEU A 243 19.96 -6.55 19.26
CA LEU A 243 20.53 -7.50 18.31
C LEU A 243 19.65 -7.57 17.07
N PHE A 244 20.28 -7.47 15.90
CA PHE A 244 19.68 -7.87 14.64
C PHE A 244 20.58 -8.89 13.98
N GLN A 245 20.05 -10.07 13.75
CA GLN A 245 20.70 -11.16 13.05
C GLN A 245 19.83 -11.57 11.86
N TYR A 246 20.43 -11.56 10.65
CA TYR A 246 19.74 -11.86 9.39
C TYR A 246 18.45 -11.07 9.17
N ALA A 247 18.40 -9.82 9.63
CA ALA A 247 17.29 -8.92 9.38
C ALA A 247 17.40 -8.27 8.00
N VAL A 248 16.26 -7.86 7.45
CA VAL A 248 16.13 -7.00 6.28
C VAL A 248 15.25 -5.82 6.66
N ILE A 249 15.79 -4.60 6.55
CA ILE A 249 15.08 -3.36 6.86
C ILE A 249 15.08 -2.53 5.59
N LYS A 250 13.90 -2.27 5.03
CA LYS A 250 13.81 -1.54 3.77
C LYS A 250 12.72 -0.49 3.74
N ASN A 251 12.88 0.47 2.83
CA ASN A 251 11.88 1.47 2.48
C ASN A 251 11.51 2.43 3.62
N ALA A 252 12.37 2.57 4.64
CA ALA A 252 12.14 3.47 5.76
C ALA A 252 12.48 4.94 5.42
N TYR A 253 12.10 5.88 6.28
CA TYR A 253 12.62 7.24 6.23
C TYR A 253 14.06 7.28 6.77
N GLN A 254 14.23 6.88 8.03
CA GLN A 254 15.53 6.57 8.64
C GLN A 254 15.49 5.11 9.10
N ALA A 255 16.18 4.19 8.42
CA ALA A 255 15.99 2.76 8.70
C ALA A 255 16.39 2.38 10.13
N ILE A 256 17.56 2.83 10.59
CA ILE A 256 18.00 2.69 11.97
C ILE A 256 18.55 4.04 12.47
N ALA A 257 18.04 4.53 13.59
CA ALA A 257 18.59 5.66 14.32
C ALA A 257 19.01 5.24 15.73
N VAL A 258 20.26 5.52 16.11
CA VAL A 258 20.83 5.12 17.41
C VAL A 258 21.41 6.33 18.12
N GLN A 259 20.95 6.59 19.35
CA GLN A 259 21.31 7.78 20.11
C GLN A 259 21.97 7.43 21.45
N ASP A 260 22.99 8.20 21.81
CA ASP A 260 23.74 8.12 23.06
C ASP A 260 24.46 6.78 23.32
N PRO A 261 25.47 6.74 24.20
CA PRO A 261 26.15 5.51 24.54
C PRO A 261 25.22 4.47 25.18
N SER A 262 25.58 3.19 25.09
CA SER A 262 24.91 2.14 25.87
C SER A 262 25.02 2.44 27.37
N ILE A 263 24.02 2.05 28.14
CA ILE A 263 24.06 2.12 29.61
C ILE A 263 24.97 1.05 30.24
N ASN A 264 25.48 0.12 29.42
CA ASN A 264 26.37 -0.96 29.82
C ASN A 264 27.62 -1.02 28.92
N ALA A 265 28.52 -1.97 29.19
CA ALA A 265 29.77 -2.12 28.43
C ALA A 265 29.59 -2.74 27.03
N ASN A 266 28.40 -3.27 26.72
CA ASN A 266 28.13 -3.89 25.42
C ASN A 266 27.83 -2.81 24.37
N PRO A 267 28.02 -3.10 23.07
CA PRO A 267 27.49 -2.26 22.01
C PRO A 267 25.97 -2.06 22.18
N LYS A 268 25.47 -0.83 22.01
CA LYS A 268 24.03 -0.54 22.08
C LYS A 268 23.26 -1.32 21.01
N LEU A 269 23.85 -1.45 19.83
CA LEU A 269 23.29 -2.20 18.70
C LEU A 269 24.35 -3.12 18.09
N THR A 270 24.01 -4.41 18.00
CA THR A 270 24.77 -5.41 17.26
C THR A 270 24.00 -5.82 16.00
N LEU A 271 24.63 -5.69 14.83
CA LEU A 271 24.11 -6.10 13.54
C LEU A 271 24.95 -7.24 12.96
N ARG A 272 24.31 -8.32 12.51
CA ARG A 272 25.00 -9.48 11.92
C ARG A 272 24.25 -9.93 10.67
N GLU A 273 24.94 -9.96 9.53
CA GLU A 273 24.38 -10.49 8.27
C GLU A 273 23.10 -9.76 7.83
N CYS A 274 22.97 -8.47 8.18
CA CYS A 274 21.77 -7.67 7.94
C CYS A 274 21.81 -6.94 6.60
N ILE A 275 20.64 -6.71 6.01
CA ILE A 275 20.47 -5.88 4.82
C ILE A 275 19.64 -4.66 5.24
N ILE A 276 20.16 -3.47 4.98
CA ILE A 276 19.50 -2.19 5.23
C ILE A 276 19.50 -1.43 3.93
N GLU A 277 18.32 -1.21 3.34
CA GLU A 277 18.27 -0.65 1.99
C GLU A 277 17.10 0.30 1.74
N ASN A 278 17.26 1.13 0.70
CA ASN A 278 16.21 2.01 0.20
C ASN A 278 15.61 2.94 1.28
N ALA A 279 16.46 3.49 2.15
CA ALA A 279 16.01 4.48 3.13
C ALA A 279 16.10 5.91 2.57
N TYR A 280 15.08 6.74 2.80
CA TYR A 280 15.01 8.08 2.20
C TYR A 280 16.13 9.01 2.70
N ASP A 281 16.30 9.13 4.02
CA ASP A 281 17.32 10.00 4.62
C ASP A 281 18.60 9.23 4.96
N ALA A 282 18.49 8.18 5.79
CA ALA A 282 19.66 7.43 6.25
C ALA A 282 19.38 5.93 6.43
N GLY A 283 20.35 5.10 6.04
CA GLY A 283 20.36 3.67 6.36
C GLY A 283 20.63 3.46 7.86
N ILE A 284 21.79 3.92 8.32
CA ILE A 284 22.10 4.00 9.75
C ILE A 284 22.49 5.44 10.09
N LEU A 285 21.78 6.03 11.05
CA LEU A 285 22.10 7.31 11.68
C LEU A 285 22.51 7.06 13.13
N SER A 286 23.75 7.37 13.49
CA SER A 286 24.24 7.26 14.86
C SER A 286 24.68 8.61 15.42
N LEU A 287 24.17 8.94 16.60
CA LEU A 287 24.48 10.15 17.36
C LEU A 287 25.19 9.77 18.67
N ASN A 288 26.52 9.84 18.72
CA ASN A 288 27.33 9.52 19.91
C ASN A 288 27.01 8.13 20.53
N SER A 289 27.08 7.05 19.75
CA SER A 289 26.64 5.72 20.23
C SER A 289 27.64 4.60 19.93
N THR A 290 27.27 3.36 20.26
CA THR A 290 28.10 2.17 20.07
C THR A 290 27.41 1.14 19.17
N ILE A 291 28.03 0.84 18.03
CA ILE A 291 27.50 -0.12 17.05
C ILE A 291 28.59 -1.13 16.69
N SER A 292 28.25 -2.41 16.72
CA SER A 292 29.05 -3.49 16.16
C SER A 292 28.29 -4.11 15.00
N ALA A 293 28.77 -3.94 13.77
CA ALA A 293 28.13 -4.46 12.58
C ALA A 293 29.09 -5.39 11.83
N ARG A 294 28.65 -6.61 11.53
CA ARG A 294 29.44 -7.60 10.79
C ARG A 294 28.66 -8.13 9.60
N ASN A 295 29.30 -8.20 8.43
CA ASN A 295 28.73 -8.70 7.17
C ASN A 295 27.37 -8.03 6.83
N CYS A 296 27.28 -6.72 7.03
CA CYS A 296 26.04 -5.98 6.74
C CYS A 296 26.11 -5.28 5.37
N LEU A 297 25.03 -5.34 4.60
CA LEU A 297 24.85 -4.54 3.40
C LEU A 297 24.01 -3.31 3.74
N ILE A 298 24.54 -2.12 3.45
CA ILE A 298 23.82 -0.85 3.60
C ILE A 298 23.88 -0.10 2.27
N SER A 299 22.75 -0.04 1.56
CA SER A 299 22.74 0.41 0.15
C SER A 299 21.49 1.16 -0.25
N ASN A 300 21.61 1.98 -1.31
CA ASN A 300 20.49 2.73 -1.87
C ASN A 300 19.78 3.64 -0.85
N CYS A 301 20.49 4.18 0.13
CA CYS A 301 19.94 5.15 1.06
C CYS A 301 20.37 6.56 0.67
N GLY A 302 19.58 7.58 1.05
CA GLY A 302 20.01 8.99 0.88
C GLY A 302 21.39 9.23 1.47
N LYS A 303 21.67 8.61 2.63
CA LYS A 303 23.00 8.42 3.21
C LYS A 303 23.09 6.99 3.74
N ASN A 304 23.97 6.15 3.22
CA ASN A 304 24.09 4.77 3.72
C ASN A 304 24.44 4.75 5.21
N LEU A 305 25.43 5.54 5.63
CA LEU A 305 25.90 5.58 7.00
C LEU A 305 26.19 7.03 7.43
N VAL A 306 25.66 7.45 8.58
CA VAL A 306 25.89 8.76 9.18
C VAL A 306 26.31 8.56 10.63
N LEU A 307 27.57 8.89 10.94
CA LEU A 307 28.13 8.81 12.29
C LEU A 307 28.52 10.21 12.73
N VAL A 308 27.85 10.75 13.75
CA VAL A 308 28.10 12.12 14.23
C VAL A 308 28.11 12.16 15.76
N LYS A 309 28.73 13.22 16.30
CA LYS A 309 28.90 13.44 17.75
C LYS A 309 29.80 12.41 18.47
N GLY A 310 30.62 11.65 17.75
CA GLY A 310 31.52 10.63 18.32
C GLY A 310 30.87 9.25 18.42
N GLY A 311 31.49 8.34 19.17
CA GLY A 311 30.99 6.98 19.36
C GLY A 311 32.08 5.91 19.20
N ASN A 312 31.72 4.64 19.43
CA ASN A 312 32.59 3.49 19.19
C ASN A 312 31.94 2.56 18.16
N TYR A 313 32.62 2.37 17.04
CA TYR A 313 32.05 1.71 15.87
C TYR A 313 32.99 0.63 15.36
N LEU A 314 32.47 -0.59 15.27
CA LEU A 314 33.16 -1.72 14.66
C LEU A 314 32.35 -2.18 13.44
N PHE A 315 32.92 -2.05 12.24
CA PHE A 315 32.33 -2.51 10.98
C PHE A 315 33.29 -3.54 10.36
N GLU A 316 32.83 -4.79 10.26
CA GLU A 316 33.59 -5.96 9.75
C GLU A 316 32.90 -6.67 8.59
#